data_AF-A0A1C8FQ06-F1
#
_entry.id   AF-A0A1C8FQ06-F1
#
_cell.length_a   1.000
_cell.length_b   1.000
_cell.length_c   1.000
_cell.angle_alpha   90.00
_cell.angle_beta   90.00
_cell.angle_gamma   90.00
#
_symmetry.space_group_name_H-M   'P 1'
#
loop_
_entity.id
_entity.type
_entity.pdbx_description
1 polymer ?
#
loop_
_entity_poly.entity_id
_entity_poly.type
_entity_poly.pdbx_seq_one_letter_code
_entity_poly.pdbx_strand_id
1 'polypeptide(L)'
;MRKATLISTTKTDSLVSSTIDISKDKSYHTLELNGESYQTIDGFGGCFNELGYIALKKIPNDKKEEVLRNLFDPEECNFTYCRLPIGANDYSESWYSLNETKGDYEMKNFSIERDKECLIPYIKEAEKYSGELNLFASPWSPPTWMKFPEVYNFGTLIWEEKNLKAYALYFKKFIEEYQKEGIKINQVHIQNEPIADQKFPSCVWSGKQLRDFIKEYIGPLFEENKLDAEIWLGTLNSPYDDYGDENWQFGQYNNFANTVLSDKDAKRYINGVGYQWGGKHALLQTRIAYPEMKLIQTENECGEGKNSWEYAEYVFNLMWTYFINGVNAYTYWNMVLEEEGISTWGWKQNSLITVTKDNDVKYNPEYYLMRHFSKYIKQGATMKGLKGDFAGNALAFENPDGSVVLELLNPFDELQEVTFSVNGEDYSFNIHPHSFNTLVV
;
A
#
# COMPACT_ATOMS: atom_id res chain seq x y z
N MET A 1 -16.68 21.47 -26.72
CA MET A 1 -16.01 20.20 -27.07
C MET A 1 -15.18 19.80 -25.88
N ARG A 2 -15.41 18.61 -25.31
CA ARG A 2 -14.59 18.10 -24.22
C ARG A 2 -13.24 17.72 -24.82
N LYS A 3 -12.18 18.41 -24.39
CA LYS A 3 -10.82 18.13 -24.81
C LYS A 3 -10.23 17.16 -23.80
N ALA A 4 -9.61 16.09 -24.28
CA ALA A 4 -8.89 15.18 -23.43
C ALA A 4 -7.43 15.63 -23.29
N THR A 5 -6.82 15.32 -22.14
CA THR A 5 -5.38 15.54 -21.91
C THR A 5 -4.70 14.19 -21.81
N LEU A 6 -3.71 13.94 -22.67
CA LEU A 6 -2.86 12.76 -22.63
C LEU A 6 -1.54 13.13 -21.96
N ILE A 7 -1.18 12.40 -20.91
CA ILE A 7 0.10 12.49 -20.22
C ILE A 7 0.85 11.20 -20.47
N SER A 8 2.10 11.29 -20.95
CA SER A 8 2.92 10.14 -21.32
C SER A 8 4.29 10.18 -20.61
N THR A 9 4.74 9.04 -20.11
CA THR A 9 6.11 8.83 -19.60
C THR A 9 6.76 7.67 -20.34
N THR A 10 7.93 7.91 -20.91
CA THR A 10 8.82 6.94 -21.56
C THR A 10 10.14 6.85 -20.78
N LYS A 11 11.05 5.98 -21.23
CA LYS A 11 12.41 5.89 -20.67
C LYS A 11 13.21 7.20 -20.73
N THR A 12 12.88 8.11 -21.65
CA THR A 12 13.64 9.36 -21.88
C THR A 12 12.88 10.63 -21.51
N ASP A 13 11.55 10.59 -21.54
CA ASP A 13 10.70 11.75 -21.35
C ASP A 13 9.64 11.44 -20.29
N SER A 14 9.52 12.29 -19.28
CA SER A 14 8.61 12.06 -18.15
C SER A 14 7.47 13.06 -18.16
N LEU A 15 6.23 12.56 -18.02
CA LEU A 15 5.02 13.36 -17.81
C LEU A 15 4.75 14.39 -18.92
N VAL A 16 5.05 14.04 -20.17
CA VAL A 16 4.79 14.89 -21.34
C VAL A 16 3.29 14.99 -21.57
N SER A 17 2.76 16.21 -21.49
CA SER A 17 1.32 16.48 -21.67
C SER A 17 1.01 16.95 -23.08
N SER A 18 -0.09 16.45 -23.64
CA SER A 18 -0.63 16.86 -24.94
C SER A 18 -2.16 16.90 -24.92
N THR A 19 -2.76 17.72 -25.80
CA THR A 19 -4.21 17.78 -25.96
C THR A 19 -4.65 16.82 -27.07
N ILE A 20 -5.65 16.00 -26.78
CA ILE A 20 -6.28 15.09 -27.74
C ILE A 20 -7.67 15.61 -28.08
N ASP A 21 -7.89 15.91 -29.36
CA ASP A 21 -9.18 16.31 -29.90
C ASP A 21 -10.03 15.07 -30.26
N ILE A 22 -11.34 15.27 -30.37
CA ILE A 22 -12.27 14.22 -30.78
C ILE A 22 -11.94 13.76 -32.20
N SER A 23 -11.80 12.45 -32.37
CA SER A 23 -11.59 11.80 -33.66
C SER A 23 -12.92 11.34 -34.27
N LYS A 24 -12.96 11.27 -35.60
CA LYS A 24 -14.04 10.57 -36.35
C LYS A 24 -13.63 9.16 -36.76
N ASP A 25 -12.34 8.88 -36.74
CA ASP A 25 -11.76 7.63 -37.18
C ASP A 25 -11.27 6.87 -35.95
N LYS A 26 -11.67 5.60 -35.85
CA LYS A 26 -11.18 4.68 -34.82
C LYS A 26 -9.96 3.93 -35.34
N SER A 27 -8.95 3.80 -34.49
CA SER A 27 -7.81 2.92 -34.70
C SER A 27 -8.21 1.45 -34.51
N TYR A 28 -7.29 0.54 -34.85
CA TYR A 28 -7.51 -0.89 -34.67
C TYR A 28 -7.77 -1.25 -33.19
N HIS A 29 -6.94 -0.73 -32.28
CA HIS A 29 -7.13 -0.91 -30.85
C HIS A 29 -8.19 0.06 -30.32
N THR A 30 -9.38 -0.44 -30.02
CA THR A 30 -10.48 0.38 -29.50
C THR A 30 -10.90 -0.09 -28.11
N LEU A 31 -10.86 0.82 -27.14
CA LEU A 31 -11.32 0.64 -25.77
C LEU A 31 -12.63 1.39 -25.57
N GLU A 32 -13.58 0.75 -24.89
CA GLU A 32 -14.83 1.38 -24.50
C GLU A 32 -15.17 1.01 -23.05
N LEU A 33 -15.89 1.90 -22.35
CA LEU A 33 -16.53 1.52 -21.09
C LEU A 33 -17.59 0.43 -21.37
N ASN A 34 -17.61 -0.63 -20.55
CA ASN A 34 -18.55 -1.73 -20.73
C ASN A 34 -19.90 -1.51 -20.02
N GLY A 35 -20.05 -0.41 -19.28
CA GLY A 35 -21.24 -0.05 -18.50
C GLY A 35 -21.21 -0.48 -17.04
N GLU A 36 -20.27 -1.33 -16.64
CA GLU A 36 -20.10 -1.81 -15.27
C GLU A 36 -19.33 -0.79 -14.41
N SER A 37 -19.69 -0.74 -13.13
CA SER A 37 -18.97 0.01 -12.09
C SER A 37 -18.57 -0.95 -10.98
N TYR A 38 -17.36 -0.78 -10.46
CA TYR A 38 -16.80 -1.63 -9.42
C TYR A 38 -16.56 -0.83 -8.14
N GLN A 39 -15.47 -1.11 -7.44
CA GLN A 39 -15.13 -0.50 -6.17
C GLN A 39 -14.77 0.98 -6.30
N THR A 40 -14.93 1.72 -5.20
CA THR A 40 -14.42 3.08 -5.03
C THR A 40 -12.95 3.05 -4.62
N ILE A 41 -12.18 4.04 -5.07
CA ILE A 41 -10.77 4.20 -4.76
C ILE A 41 -10.62 5.09 -3.54
N ASP A 42 -10.04 4.54 -2.47
CA ASP A 42 -9.80 5.23 -1.21
C ASP A 42 -8.50 6.05 -1.25
N GLY A 43 -7.54 5.68 -2.09
CA GLY A 43 -6.34 6.49 -2.34
C GLY A 43 -5.10 5.69 -2.70
N PHE A 44 -4.00 6.42 -2.81
CA PHE A 44 -2.67 5.91 -3.11
C PHE A 44 -1.68 6.49 -2.10
N GLY A 45 -0.58 5.79 -1.85
CA GLY A 45 0.48 6.36 -1.02
C GLY A 45 1.74 5.52 -0.94
N GLY A 46 2.49 5.72 0.14
CA GLY A 46 3.70 4.96 0.44
C GLY A 46 3.90 4.71 1.94
N CYS A 47 4.93 3.95 2.30
CA CYS A 47 5.27 3.69 3.71
C CYS A 47 6.29 4.69 4.27
N PHE A 48 6.00 5.20 5.46
CA PHE A 48 6.94 5.95 6.28
C PHE A 48 7.92 4.98 6.95
N ASN A 49 9.13 4.87 6.38
CA ASN A 49 10.22 4.05 6.89
C ASN A 49 11.37 4.91 7.44
N GLU A 50 12.01 4.50 8.53
CA GLU A 50 13.03 5.31 9.20
C GLU A 50 14.24 5.58 8.29
N LEU A 51 14.72 4.56 7.57
CA LEU A 51 15.83 4.72 6.64
C LEU A 51 15.51 5.73 5.52
N GLY A 52 14.24 5.85 5.12
CA GLY A 52 13.82 6.85 4.14
C GLY A 52 13.89 8.27 4.69
N TYR A 53 13.47 8.49 5.95
CA TYR A 53 13.61 9.80 6.58
C TYR A 53 15.07 10.15 6.89
N ILE A 54 15.88 9.16 7.26
CA ILE A 54 17.33 9.34 7.42
C ILE A 54 17.97 9.77 6.10
N ALA A 55 17.58 9.16 4.97
CA ALA A 55 18.02 9.58 3.63
C ALA A 55 17.63 11.04 3.36
N LEU A 56 16.38 11.42 3.63
CA LEU A 56 15.88 12.80 3.46
C LEU A 56 16.63 13.83 4.32
N LYS A 57 17.14 13.45 5.49
CA LYS A 57 17.95 14.33 6.35
C LYS A 57 19.36 14.59 5.79
N LYS A 58 19.83 13.84 4.79
CA LYS A 58 21.16 14.03 4.18
C LYS A 58 21.19 15.07 3.06
N ILE A 59 20.03 15.36 2.45
CA ILE A 59 19.91 16.36 1.38
C ILE A 59 19.64 17.76 1.94
N PRO A 60 19.97 18.83 1.19
CA PRO A 60 19.57 20.20 1.53
C PRO A 60 18.07 20.35 1.81
N ASN A 61 17.70 21.25 2.72
CA ASN A 61 16.30 21.38 3.18
C ASN A 61 15.33 21.78 2.07
N ASP A 62 15.76 22.61 1.12
CA ASP A 62 14.99 22.97 -0.08
C ASP A 62 14.68 21.75 -0.95
N LYS A 63 15.66 20.86 -1.16
CA LYS A 63 15.44 19.59 -1.87
C LYS A 63 14.55 18.63 -1.09
N LYS A 64 14.68 18.57 0.24
CA LYS A 64 13.80 17.77 1.10
C LYS A 64 12.35 18.25 0.99
N GLU A 65 12.13 19.57 1.05
CA GLU A 65 10.81 20.17 0.88
C GLU A 65 10.23 19.90 -0.51
N GLU A 66 11.05 19.97 -1.56
CA GLU A 66 10.65 19.61 -2.92
C GLU A 66 10.22 18.13 -3.02
N VAL A 67 10.99 17.19 -2.45
CA VAL A 67 10.64 15.76 -2.45
C VAL A 67 9.30 15.52 -1.75
N LEU A 68 9.11 16.12 -0.57
CA LEU A 68 7.86 15.98 0.18
C LEU A 68 6.68 16.60 -0.57
N ARG A 69 6.85 17.79 -1.16
CA ARG A 69 5.84 18.40 -2.03
C ARG A 69 5.48 17.45 -3.19
N ASN A 70 6.49 16.93 -3.88
CA ASN A 70 6.30 16.06 -5.03
C ASN A 70 5.55 14.77 -4.68
N LEU A 71 5.74 14.23 -3.48
CA LEU A 71 5.01 13.06 -3.00
C LEU A 71 3.57 13.37 -2.54
N PHE A 72 3.35 14.50 -1.85
CA PHE A 72 2.14 14.71 -1.03
C PHE A 72 1.25 15.86 -1.47
N ASP A 73 1.75 16.83 -2.23
CA ASP A 73 0.95 17.97 -2.69
C ASP A 73 -0.14 17.50 -3.67
N PRO A 74 -1.40 17.99 -3.55
CA PRO A 74 -2.48 17.68 -4.49
C PRO A 74 -2.17 18.06 -5.94
N GLU A 75 -1.22 18.98 -6.14
CA GLU A 75 -0.75 19.34 -7.46
C GLU A 75 0.27 18.35 -8.07
N GLU A 76 0.84 17.46 -7.25
CA GLU A 76 1.85 16.46 -7.63
C GLU A 76 1.35 15.01 -7.46
N CYS A 77 2.10 14.10 -6.83
CA CYS A 77 1.64 12.72 -6.66
C CYS A 77 0.39 12.60 -5.77
N ASN A 78 0.13 13.54 -4.85
CA ASN A 78 -1.07 13.52 -4.02
C ASN A 78 -1.24 12.21 -3.21
N PHE A 79 -0.16 11.73 -2.59
CA PHE A 79 -0.25 10.60 -1.67
C PHE A 79 -1.10 10.95 -0.45
N THR A 80 -2.12 10.12 -0.19
CA THR A 80 -3.14 10.35 0.83
C THR A 80 -3.44 9.12 1.68
N TYR A 81 -3.01 7.93 1.22
CA TYR A 81 -3.26 6.64 1.89
C TYR A 81 -1.92 5.95 2.21
N CYS A 82 -1.40 6.17 3.41
CA CYS A 82 -0.02 5.86 3.77
C CYS A 82 0.09 4.85 4.90
N ARG A 83 1.22 4.15 4.91
CA ARG A 83 1.55 3.12 5.90
C ARG A 83 2.60 3.59 6.88
N LEU A 84 2.57 3.08 8.10
CA LEU A 84 3.68 3.14 9.06
C LEU A 84 3.81 1.85 9.86
N PRO A 85 5.02 1.50 10.36
CA PRO A 85 5.17 0.38 11.27
C PRO A 85 4.73 0.74 12.69
N ILE A 86 4.27 -0.26 13.45
CA ILE A 86 4.16 -0.17 14.92
C ILE A 86 5.41 -0.82 15.51
N GLY A 87 6.35 -0.01 15.99
CA GLY A 87 7.71 -0.47 16.33
C GLY A 87 8.59 -0.61 15.08
N ALA A 88 9.64 -1.43 15.16
CA ALA A 88 10.57 -1.59 14.05
C ALA A 88 10.08 -2.53 12.94
N ASN A 89 10.44 -2.19 11.71
CA ASN A 89 10.45 -3.08 10.54
C ASN A 89 11.90 -3.29 10.03
N ASP A 90 12.05 -3.93 8.86
CA ASP A 90 13.35 -4.18 8.25
C ASP A 90 14.06 -2.93 7.69
N TYR A 91 13.31 -1.84 7.48
CA TYR A 91 13.78 -0.49 7.10
C TYR A 91 13.79 0.51 8.26
N SER A 92 13.81 0.01 9.49
CA SER A 92 14.13 0.80 10.69
C SER A 92 15.64 0.84 10.87
N GLU A 93 16.19 1.90 11.50
CA GLU A 93 17.64 2.02 11.72
C GLU A 93 18.16 0.96 12.71
N SER A 94 17.31 0.55 13.64
CA SER A 94 17.54 -0.54 14.59
C SER A 94 16.21 -1.23 14.92
N TRP A 95 16.27 -2.40 15.55
CA TRP A 95 15.05 -3.13 15.93
C TRP A 95 14.62 -2.79 17.35
N TYR A 96 13.35 -2.42 17.50
CA TYR A 96 12.72 -2.02 18.75
C TYR A 96 11.23 -2.37 18.74
N SER A 97 10.62 -2.39 19.93
CA SER A 97 9.19 -2.21 20.09
C SER A 97 8.91 -1.00 20.98
N LEU A 98 7.64 -0.62 21.09
CA LEU A 98 7.19 0.50 21.91
C LEU A 98 7.01 0.11 23.38
N ASN A 99 7.31 -1.14 23.78
CA ASN A 99 7.35 -1.54 25.19
C ASN A 99 8.22 -2.80 25.44
N GLU A 100 9.52 -2.62 25.61
CA GLU A 100 10.46 -3.71 25.94
C GLU A 100 10.59 -4.01 27.45
N THR A 101 9.73 -3.43 28.30
CA THR A 101 9.76 -3.75 29.75
C THR A 101 9.10 -5.10 30.01
N LYS A 102 9.92 -6.13 30.25
CA LYS A 102 9.45 -7.50 30.48
C LYS A 102 8.39 -7.60 31.58
N GLY A 103 7.25 -8.20 31.24
CA GLY A 103 6.15 -8.43 32.17
C GLY A 103 5.27 -7.20 32.43
N ASP A 104 5.43 -6.12 31.65
CA ASP A 104 4.59 -4.93 31.71
C ASP A 104 3.24 -5.15 31.01
N TYR A 105 2.43 -6.06 31.56
CA TYR A 105 1.12 -6.41 31.01
C TYR A 105 0.11 -5.24 31.04
N GLU A 106 0.36 -4.21 31.86
CA GLU A 106 -0.49 -3.02 31.99
C GLU A 106 -0.04 -1.86 31.08
N MET A 107 1.02 -2.03 30.29
CA MET A 107 1.57 -1.02 29.38
C MET A 107 1.95 0.29 30.10
N LYS A 108 2.53 0.20 31.30
CA LYS A 108 2.98 1.36 32.09
C LYS A 108 4.20 2.05 31.49
N ASN A 109 5.05 1.31 30.79
CA ASN A 109 6.29 1.78 30.17
C ASN A 109 6.18 1.84 28.64
N PHE A 110 4.96 1.78 28.10
CA PHE A 110 4.72 2.02 26.68
C PHE A 110 5.20 3.43 26.30
N SER A 111 5.93 3.55 25.20
CA SER A 111 6.53 4.81 24.77
C SER A 111 6.72 4.88 23.26
N ILE A 112 6.32 6.03 22.68
CA ILE A 112 6.59 6.42 21.29
C ILE A 112 7.80 7.37 21.16
N GLU A 113 8.63 7.50 22.20
CA GLU A 113 9.78 8.42 22.15
C GLU A 113 10.75 8.09 21.02
N ARG A 114 10.91 6.80 20.67
CA ARG A 114 11.72 6.39 19.51
C ARG A 114 11.14 6.94 18.21
N ASP A 115 9.82 6.86 18.02
CA ASP A 115 9.14 7.32 16.81
C ASP A 115 9.27 8.84 16.61
N LYS A 116 9.46 9.61 17.69
CA LYS A 116 9.68 11.08 17.66
C LYS A 116 10.99 11.48 16.99
N GLU A 117 11.94 10.55 16.86
CA GLU A 117 13.22 10.80 16.20
C GLU A 117 13.11 10.71 14.67
N CYS A 118 12.08 10.02 14.16
CA CYS A 118 12.01 9.62 12.75
C CYS A 118 10.60 9.63 12.17
N LEU A 119 9.72 8.70 12.57
CA LEU A 119 8.42 8.49 11.94
C LEU A 119 7.47 9.69 12.12
N ILE A 120 7.33 10.18 13.36
CA ILE A 120 6.44 11.30 13.68
C ILE A 120 6.84 12.59 12.94
N PRO A 121 8.11 13.04 12.96
CA PRO A 121 8.47 14.23 12.19
C PRO A 121 8.35 14.01 10.68
N TYR A 122 8.58 12.79 10.17
CA TYR A 122 8.37 12.49 8.74
C TYR A 122 6.90 12.66 8.34
N ILE A 123 5.97 12.10 9.10
CA ILE A 123 4.52 12.24 8.87
C ILE A 123 4.10 13.70 8.96
N LYS A 124 4.49 14.42 10.02
CA LYS A 124 4.15 15.84 10.21
C LYS A 124 4.69 16.73 9.09
N GLU A 125 5.84 16.39 8.51
CA GLU A 125 6.38 17.11 7.36
C GLU A 125 5.60 16.82 6.07
N ALA A 126 5.11 15.59 5.88
CA ALA A 126 4.22 15.23 4.77
C ALA A 126 2.86 15.93 4.87
N GLU A 127 2.24 15.96 6.07
CA GLU A 127 0.93 16.57 6.33
C GLU A 127 0.89 18.09 6.08
N LYS A 128 2.06 18.76 6.00
CA LYS A 128 2.14 20.16 5.55
C LYS A 128 1.67 20.35 4.11
N TYR A 129 1.77 19.31 3.28
CA TYR A 129 1.42 19.34 1.87
C TYR A 129 0.08 18.66 1.59
N SER A 130 -0.16 17.49 2.20
CA SER A 130 -1.39 16.72 1.98
C SER A 130 -2.58 17.16 2.85
N GLY A 131 -2.32 17.84 3.98
CA GLY A 131 -3.27 17.85 5.10
C GLY A 131 -3.29 16.51 5.83
N GLU A 132 -4.37 16.21 6.55
CA GLU A 132 -4.55 14.95 7.28
C GLU A 132 -4.47 13.74 6.33
N LEU A 133 -3.56 12.81 6.62
CA LEU A 133 -3.39 11.57 5.87
C LEU A 133 -4.32 10.46 6.39
N ASN A 134 -4.72 9.55 5.50
CA ASN A 134 -5.31 8.28 5.92
C ASN A 134 -4.19 7.28 6.24
N LEU A 135 -3.96 7.01 7.52
CA LEU A 135 -2.83 6.22 8.01
C LEU A 135 -3.27 4.84 8.48
N PHE A 136 -2.62 3.80 7.95
CA PHE A 136 -2.74 2.44 8.47
C PHE A 136 -1.41 1.93 9.02
N ALA A 137 -1.48 1.30 10.20
CA ALA A 137 -0.31 0.83 10.91
C ALA A 137 -0.31 -0.69 11.09
N SER A 138 0.86 -1.32 10.99
CA SER A 138 1.03 -2.76 11.26
C SER A 138 2.32 -3.03 12.04
N PRO A 139 2.32 -3.89 13.07
CA PRO A 139 3.55 -4.35 13.68
C PRO A 139 4.21 -5.42 12.80
N TRP A 140 5.54 -5.40 12.72
CA TRP A 140 6.31 -6.53 12.21
C TRP A 140 6.53 -7.57 13.31
N SER A 141 6.77 -7.11 14.54
CA SER A 141 6.94 -7.97 15.69
C SER A 141 6.26 -7.36 16.93
N PRO A 142 5.60 -8.19 17.76
CA PRO A 142 5.33 -7.83 19.15
C PRO A 142 6.63 -7.52 19.93
N PRO A 143 6.52 -6.88 21.11
CA PRO A 143 7.64 -6.79 22.05
C PRO A 143 8.29 -8.14 22.31
N THR A 144 9.61 -8.17 22.45
CA THR A 144 10.35 -9.45 22.47
C THR A 144 9.91 -10.37 23.61
N TRP A 145 9.64 -9.81 24.79
CA TRP A 145 9.20 -10.56 25.97
C TRP A 145 7.80 -11.18 25.83
N MET A 146 7.03 -10.80 24.81
CA MET A 146 5.74 -11.39 24.48
C MET A 146 5.86 -12.58 23.50
N LYS A 147 7.07 -12.88 23.01
CA LYS A 147 7.32 -13.87 21.97
C LYS A 147 8.12 -15.08 22.45
N PHE A 148 7.98 -16.17 21.71
CA PHE A 148 8.85 -17.34 21.82
C PHE A 148 9.49 -17.66 20.45
N PRO A 149 10.83 -17.64 20.35
CA PRO A 149 11.79 -17.16 21.36
C PRO A 149 11.67 -15.64 21.63
N GLU A 150 12.32 -15.15 22.68
CA GLU A 150 12.34 -13.72 23.10
C GLU A 150 13.25 -12.89 22.16
N VAL A 151 12.80 -12.70 20.91
CA VAL A 151 13.54 -12.06 19.82
C VAL A 151 12.59 -11.28 18.89
N TYR A 152 13.08 -10.26 18.19
CA TYR A 152 12.28 -9.47 17.23
C TYR A 152 11.99 -10.24 15.94
N ASN A 153 13.00 -10.92 15.42
CA ASN A 153 12.89 -11.77 14.25
C ASN A 153 12.43 -13.17 14.65
N PHE A 154 11.79 -13.88 13.72
CA PHE A 154 11.26 -15.22 13.90
C PHE A 154 10.18 -15.38 14.99
N GLY A 155 9.64 -16.58 15.06
CA GLY A 155 8.89 -17.09 16.21
C GLY A 155 7.43 -16.63 16.25
N THR A 156 6.79 -16.90 17.38
CA THR A 156 5.34 -16.72 17.56
C THR A 156 5.06 -15.91 18.82
N LEU A 157 3.87 -15.33 18.88
CA LEU A 157 3.37 -14.73 20.12
C LEU A 157 3.11 -15.83 21.17
N ILE A 158 3.52 -15.60 22.42
CA ILE A 158 3.18 -16.48 23.54
C ILE A 158 1.67 -16.43 23.76
N TRP A 159 0.99 -17.56 23.50
CA TRP A 159 -0.48 -17.65 23.49
C TRP A 159 -1.08 -17.80 24.90
N GLU A 160 -0.81 -16.84 25.78
CA GLU A 160 -1.36 -16.76 27.14
C GLU A 160 -2.32 -15.56 27.26
N GLU A 161 -3.44 -15.73 27.97
CA GLU A 161 -4.50 -14.70 28.09
C GLU A 161 -3.95 -13.32 28.52
N LYS A 162 -3.07 -13.28 29.53
CA LYS A 162 -2.44 -12.03 29.99
C LYS A 162 -1.60 -11.35 28.90
N ASN A 163 -0.96 -12.14 28.04
CA ASN A 163 -0.12 -11.65 26.95
C ASN A 163 -1.00 -11.11 25.82
N LEU A 164 -2.08 -11.81 25.47
CA LEU A 164 -3.06 -11.38 24.48
C LEU A 164 -3.78 -10.09 24.90
N LYS A 165 -4.21 -9.97 26.17
CA LYS A 165 -4.77 -8.72 26.71
C LYS A 165 -3.78 -7.56 26.65
N ALA A 166 -2.53 -7.81 27.04
CA ALA A 166 -1.48 -6.79 26.98
C ALA A 166 -1.19 -6.37 25.54
N TYR A 167 -1.14 -7.31 24.60
CA TYR A 167 -0.89 -7.00 23.19
C TYR A 167 -2.05 -6.23 22.55
N ALA A 168 -3.32 -6.52 22.91
CA ALA A 168 -4.44 -5.68 22.50
C ALA A 168 -4.32 -4.25 23.07
N LEU A 169 -3.91 -4.11 24.34
CA LEU A 169 -3.67 -2.81 24.97
C LEU A 169 -2.52 -2.03 24.30
N TYR A 170 -1.51 -2.72 23.76
CA TYR A 170 -0.41 -2.12 23.01
C TYR A 170 -0.90 -1.36 21.76
N PHE A 171 -1.85 -1.92 21.00
CA PHE A 171 -2.48 -1.22 19.87
C PHE A 171 -3.26 0.03 20.31
N LYS A 172 -4.06 -0.10 21.37
CA LYS A 172 -4.80 1.03 21.94
C LYS A 172 -3.85 2.16 22.34
N LYS A 173 -2.75 1.84 23.04
CA LYS A 173 -1.73 2.81 23.46
C LYS A 173 -1.07 3.50 22.27
N PHE A 174 -0.74 2.74 21.22
CA PHE A 174 -0.19 3.32 19.99
C PHE A 174 -1.12 4.36 19.39
N ILE A 175 -2.41 4.05 19.23
CA ILE A 175 -3.42 4.98 18.69
C ILE A 175 -3.53 6.22 19.58
N GLU A 176 -3.65 6.05 20.89
CA GLU A 176 -3.81 7.15 21.84
C GLU A 176 -2.57 8.07 21.88
N GLU A 177 -1.35 7.53 21.87
CA GLU A 177 -0.13 8.34 21.91
C GLU A 177 0.12 9.08 20.59
N TYR A 178 -0.12 8.46 19.43
CA TYR A 178 -0.05 9.17 18.14
C TYR A 178 -1.09 10.29 18.05
N GLN A 179 -2.30 10.06 18.56
CA GLN A 179 -3.34 11.08 18.60
C GLN A 179 -2.94 12.29 19.46
N LYS A 180 -2.19 12.09 20.55
CA LYS A 180 -1.64 13.20 21.37
C LYS A 180 -0.58 14.00 20.63
N GLU A 181 0.11 13.37 19.69
CA GLU A 181 1.04 14.04 18.78
C GLU A 181 0.32 14.75 17.61
N GLY A 182 -1.01 14.66 17.54
CA GLY A 182 -1.83 15.26 16.49
C GLY A 182 -1.91 14.41 15.22
N ILE A 183 -1.45 13.17 15.26
CA ILE A 183 -1.48 12.24 14.12
C ILE A 183 -2.60 11.22 14.37
N LYS A 184 -3.55 11.16 13.44
CA LYS A 184 -4.66 10.21 13.53
C LYS A 184 -4.26 8.88 12.88
N ILE A 185 -4.39 7.80 13.65
CA ILE A 185 -4.26 6.44 13.11
C ILE A 185 -5.66 5.97 12.71
N ASN A 186 -5.90 5.81 11.41
CA ASN A 186 -7.20 5.43 10.88
C ASN A 186 -7.42 3.91 10.95
N GLN A 187 -6.35 3.13 10.78
CA GLN A 187 -6.46 1.67 10.67
C GLN A 187 -5.29 0.99 11.38
N VAL A 188 -5.58 -0.14 12.02
CA VAL A 188 -4.54 -1.06 12.50
C VAL A 188 -4.72 -2.43 11.85
N HIS A 189 -3.61 -2.95 11.34
CA HIS A 189 -3.51 -4.28 10.77
C HIS A 189 -2.80 -5.15 11.81
N ILE A 190 -3.41 -6.25 12.22
CA ILE A 190 -2.99 -7.03 13.40
C ILE A 190 -1.54 -7.52 13.33
N GLN A 191 -1.08 -7.88 12.14
CA GLN A 191 0.28 -8.38 11.93
C GLN A 191 0.70 -8.15 10.48
N ASN A 192 1.94 -7.69 10.30
CA ASN A 192 2.59 -7.71 9.00
C ASN A 192 3.02 -9.14 8.63
N GLU A 193 2.70 -9.60 7.42
CA GLU A 193 3.12 -10.91 6.89
C GLU A 193 2.95 -12.07 7.88
N PRO A 194 1.73 -12.37 8.33
CA PRO A 194 1.51 -13.27 9.46
C PRO A 194 2.03 -14.70 9.26
N ILE A 195 2.34 -15.13 8.04
CA ILE A 195 2.90 -16.47 7.80
C ILE A 195 4.44 -16.47 7.62
N ALA A 196 5.09 -15.32 7.77
CA ALA A 196 6.51 -15.16 7.47
C ALA A 196 7.38 -15.28 8.73
N ASP A 197 8.20 -16.34 8.79
CA ASP A 197 9.21 -16.54 9.85
C ASP A 197 10.56 -16.00 9.38
N GLN A 198 10.78 -14.70 9.55
CA GLN A 198 11.85 -13.97 8.86
C GLN A 198 13.04 -13.66 9.76
N LYS A 199 14.21 -13.49 9.13
CA LYS A 199 15.46 -13.07 9.81
C LYS A 199 15.51 -11.60 10.21
N PHE A 200 14.46 -10.85 9.90
CA PHE A 200 14.19 -9.47 10.32
C PHE A 200 12.89 -9.48 11.16
N PRO A 201 12.48 -8.35 11.79
CA PRO A 201 11.31 -8.34 12.67
C PRO A 201 10.12 -9.03 12.04
N SER A 202 9.58 -10.04 12.72
CA SER A 202 8.51 -10.88 12.19
C SER A 202 7.85 -11.65 13.33
N CYS A 203 6.60 -12.05 13.13
CA CYS A 203 5.90 -12.91 14.07
C CYS A 203 4.90 -13.75 13.29
N VAL A 204 5.02 -15.07 13.44
CA VAL A 204 4.11 -16.02 12.81
C VAL A 204 2.81 -16.11 13.61
N TRP A 205 1.71 -16.06 12.87
CA TRP A 205 0.35 -16.26 13.31
C TRP A 205 -0.37 -17.19 12.35
N SER A 206 -1.08 -18.18 12.88
CA SER A 206 -2.14 -18.84 12.12
C SER A 206 -3.37 -17.92 12.03
N GLY A 207 -4.21 -18.13 11.02
CA GLY A 207 -5.50 -17.48 10.89
C GLY A 207 -6.44 -17.81 12.04
N LYS A 208 -6.35 -19.00 12.65
CA LYS A 208 -7.09 -19.31 13.89
C LYS A 208 -6.68 -18.38 15.04
N GLN A 209 -5.37 -18.15 15.20
CA GLN A 209 -4.87 -17.20 16.20
C GLN A 209 -5.35 -15.78 15.89
N LEU A 210 -5.23 -15.31 14.66
CA LEU A 210 -5.74 -13.98 14.28
C LEU A 210 -7.25 -13.83 14.53
N ARG A 211 -8.05 -14.83 14.15
CA ARG A 211 -9.49 -14.88 14.44
C ARG A 211 -9.77 -14.74 15.93
N ASP A 212 -9.14 -15.57 16.75
CA ASP A 212 -9.39 -15.62 18.19
C ASP A 212 -8.92 -14.33 18.88
N PHE A 213 -7.77 -13.78 18.47
CA PHE A 213 -7.28 -12.49 18.98
C PHE A 213 -8.23 -11.33 18.63
N ILE A 214 -8.72 -11.28 17.39
CA ILE A 214 -9.67 -10.26 16.95
C ILE A 214 -10.97 -10.37 17.75
N LYS A 215 -11.54 -11.57 17.80
CA LYS A 215 -12.83 -11.85 18.44
C LYS A 215 -12.84 -11.65 19.94
N GLU A 216 -11.80 -12.11 20.64
CA GLU A 216 -11.81 -12.22 22.11
C GLU A 216 -11.04 -11.10 22.81
N TYR A 217 -10.15 -10.38 22.11
CA TYR A 217 -9.26 -9.41 22.74
C TYR A 217 -9.34 -8.02 22.11
N ILE A 218 -8.84 -7.82 20.87
CA ILE A 218 -8.73 -6.46 20.32
C ILE A 218 -10.08 -5.86 19.93
N GLY A 219 -11.01 -6.65 19.38
CA GLY A 219 -12.34 -6.20 18.98
C GLY A 219 -13.16 -5.70 20.17
N PRO A 220 -13.35 -6.51 21.22
CA PRO A 220 -14.02 -6.05 22.44
C PRO A 220 -13.35 -4.84 23.09
N LEU A 221 -12.00 -4.79 23.12
CA LEU A 221 -11.27 -3.64 23.66
C LEU A 221 -11.58 -2.36 22.87
N PHE A 222 -11.59 -2.42 21.53
CA PHE A 222 -11.90 -1.26 20.68
C PHE A 222 -13.35 -0.81 20.86
N GLU A 223 -14.30 -1.75 20.91
CA GLU A 223 -15.72 -1.46 21.12
C GLU A 223 -15.98 -0.84 22.50
N GLU A 224 -15.41 -1.39 23.58
CA GLU A 224 -15.56 -0.88 24.95
C GLU A 224 -14.98 0.54 25.10
N ASN A 225 -13.84 0.79 24.46
CA ASN A 225 -13.13 2.07 24.55
C ASN A 225 -13.54 3.08 23.47
N LYS A 226 -14.43 2.68 22.55
CA LYS A 226 -14.91 3.50 21.43
C LYS A 226 -13.76 4.11 20.63
N LEU A 227 -12.78 3.27 20.26
CA LEU A 227 -11.68 3.73 19.41
C LEU A 227 -12.19 3.96 17.99
N ASP A 228 -11.82 5.09 17.40
CA ASP A 228 -12.22 5.45 16.03
C ASP A 228 -11.45 4.67 14.96
N ALA A 229 -10.29 4.10 15.31
CA ALA A 229 -9.46 3.34 14.38
C ALA A 229 -10.11 1.99 14.02
N GLU A 230 -10.06 1.66 12.74
CA GLU A 230 -10.57 0.39 12.21
C GLU A 230 -9.61 -0.77 12.47
N ILE A 231 -10.16 -1.98 12.63
CA ILE A 231 -9.38 -3.22 12.68
C ILE A 231 -9.41 -3.88 11.30
N TRP A 232 -8.23 -4.14 10.76
CA TRP A 232 -8.03 -4.82 9.49
C TRP A 232 -7.34 -6.16 9.72
N LEU A 233 -7.75 -7.18 8.95
CA LEU A 233 -7.32 -8.56 9.19
C LEU A 233 -5.78 -8.72 9.16
N GLY A 234 -5.07 -7.91 8.40
CA GLY A 234 -3.61 -7.94 8.36
C GLY A 234 -3.06 -7.45 7.03
N THR A 235 -1.76 -7.62 6.83
CA THR A 235 -1.12 -7.49 5.52
C THR A 235 -0.74 -8.88 5.02
N LEU A 236 -1.72 -9.59 4.46
CA LEU A 236 -1.59 -11.02 4.13
C LEU A 236 -0.62 -11.20 2.96
N ASN A 237 0.54 -11.81 3.21
CA ASN A 237 1.56 -12.08 2.20
C ASN A 237 1.33 -13.40 1.44
N SER A 238 0.29 -14.16 1.79
CA SER A 238 0.00 -15.47 1.24
C SER A 238 -1.48 -15.85 1.41
N PRO A 239 -2.04 -16.68 0.52
CA PRO A 239 -3.41 -17.16 0.65
C PRO A 239 -3.57 -18.30 1.70
N TYR A 240 -2.47 -18.95 2.08
CA TYR A 240 -2.44 -20.14 2.93
C TYR A 240 -2.37 -19.80 4.42
N ASP A 241 -3.01 -20.63 5.24
CA ASP A 241 -3.23 -20.42 6.68
C ASP A 241 -2.15 -21.05 7.60
N ASP A 242 -1.38 -22.03 7.11
CA ASP A 242 -0.49 -22.84 7.96
C ASP A 242 0.92 -22.95 7.39
N TYR A 243 1.91 -22.64 8.22
CA TYR A 243 3.32 -22.75 7.90
C TYR A 243 3.79 -24.16 8.23
N GLY A 244 4.15 -24.95 7.21
CA GLY A 244 4.70 -26.30 7.40
C GLY A 244 3.71 -27.47 7.23
N ASP A 245 2.48 -27.22 6.77
CA ASP A 245 1.62 -28.30 6.27
C ASP A 245 2.13 -28.80 4.90
N GLU A 246 2.37 -30.10 4.80
CA GLU A 246 2.79 -30.80 3.57
C GLU A 246 1.76 -30.61 2.42
N ASN A 247 0.52 -30.23 2.75
CA ASN A 247 -0.55 -29.90 1.80
C ASN A 247 -0.50 -28.45 1.27
N TRP A 248 0.51 -27.65 1.62
CA TRP A 248 0.72 -26.31 1.07
C TRP A 248 0.71 -26.30 -0.47
N GLN A 249 1.04 -27.42 -1.11
CA GLN A 249 1.01 -27.58 -2.56
C GLN A 249 -0.41 -27.51 -3.18
N PHE A 250 -1.47 -27.72 -2.39
CA PHE A 250 -2.88 -27.66 -2.85
C PHE A 250 -3.66 -26.41 -2.40
N GLY A 251 -3.08 -25.58 -1.54
CA GLY A 251 -3.80 -24.54 -0.79
C GLY A 251 -3.85 -23.13 -1.39
N GLN A 252 -3.66 -22.93 -2.70
CA GLN A 252 -3.73 -21.59 -3.35
C GLN A 252 -5.10 -20.88 -3.12
N TYR A 253 -6.02 -21.55 -2.44
CA TYR A 253 -7.28 -21.03 -1.94
C TYR A 253 -7.04 -19.99 -0.84
N ASN A 254 -7.95 -19.03 -0.74
CA ASN A 254 -8.03 -17.98 0.28
C ASN A 254 -8.29 -18.54 1.71
N ASN A 255 -7.49 -19.49 2.17
CA ASN A 255 -7.72 -20.21 3.42
C ASN A 255 -7.48 -19.28 4.62
N PHE A 256 -6.41 -18.49 4.60
CA PHE A 256 -6.08 -17.60 5.72
C PHE A 256 -7.24 -16.64 6.01
N ALA A 257 -7.70 -15.88 5.01
CA ALA A 257 -8.80 -14.95 5.23
C ALA A 257 -10.12 -15.67 5.48
N ASN A 258 -10.39 -16.81 4.83
CA ASN A 258 -11.62 -17.58 5.08
C ASN A 258 -11.70 -18.14 6.51
N THR A 259 -10.59 -18.60 7.10
CA THR A 259 -10.55 -19.07 8.49
C THR A 259 -11.05 -17.98 9.45
N VAL A 260 -10.73 -16.72 9.16
CA VAL A 260 -11.14 -15.60 10.02
C VAL A 260 -12.52 -15.05 9.67
N LEU A 261 -12.76 -14.75 8.39
CA LEU A 261 -13.98 -14.08 7.94
C LEU A 261 -15.23 -14.97 7.97
N SER A 262 -15.07 -16.30 8.02
CA SER A 262 -16.21 -17.21 8.21
C SER A 262 -16.73 -17.26 9.65
N ASP A 263 -15.94 -16.82 10.64
CA ASP A 263 -16.41 -16.65 12.02
C ASP A 263 -17.05 -15.27 12.19
N LYS A 264 -18.38 -15.25 12.34
CA LYS A 264 -19.17 -14.02 12.47
C LYS A 264 -18.75 -13.12 13.65
N ASP A 265 -18.21 -13.70 14.72
CA ASP A 265 -17.86 -12.95 15.94
C ASP A 265 -16.49 -12.28 15.78
N ALA A 266 -15.61 -12.81 14.93
CA ALA A 266 -14.40 -12.11 14.48
C ALA A 266 -14.74 -11.09 13.38
N LYS A 267 -15.47 -11.52 12.35
CA LYS A 267 -15.83 -10.71 11.17
C LYS A 267 -16.50 -9.38 11.54
N ARG A 268 -17.35 -9.36 12.57
CA ARG A 268 -18.04 -8.12 13.00
C ARG A 268 -17.12 -6.98 13.43
N TYR A 269 -15.86 -7.28 13.76
CA TYR A 269 -14.86 -6.27 14.12
C TYR A 269 -13.93 -5.89 12.96
N ILE A 270 -14.01 -6.58 11.82
CA ILE A 270 -13.09 -6.40 10.69
C ILE A 270 -13.72 -5.45 9.66
N ASN A 271 -13.02 -4.38 9.34
CA ASN A 271 -13.45 -3.38 8.35
C ASN A 271 -12.96 -3.70 6.93
N GLY A 272 -11.90 -4.50 6.81
CA GLY A 272 -11.37 -4.93 5.52
C GLY A 272 -10.16 -5.86 5.63
N VAL A 273 -9.63 -6.22 4.45
CA VAL A 273 -8.50 -7.16 4.31
C VAL A 273 -7.37 -6.53 3.51
N GLY A 274 -6.17 -6.54 4.06
CA GLY A 274 -4.95 -6.13 3.36
C GLY A 274 -4.23 -7.32 2.74
N TYR A 275 -3.73 -7.15 1.52
CA TYR A 275 -2.96 -8.17 0.78
C TYR A 275 -1.63 -7.60 0.26
N GLN A 276 -0.61 -8.46 0.25
CA GLN A 276 0.70 -8.21 -0.36
C GLN A 276 1.28 -9.50 -0.95
N TRP A 277 2.33 -9.38 -1.77
CA TRP A 277 3.11 -10.52 -2.29
C TRP A 277 2.27 -11.66 -2.89
N GLY A 278 2.40 -12.88 -2.35
CA GLY A 278 1.62 -14.05 -2.78
C GLY A 278 0.15 -13.98 -2.40
N GLY A 279 -0.21 -13.14 -1.42
CA GLY A 279 -1.58 -12.92 -0.98
C GLY A 279 -2.50 -12.44 -2.11
N LYS A 280 -1.95 -11.79 -3.15
CA LYS A 280 -2.71 -11.40 -4.35
C LYS A 280 -3.50 -12.54 -5.00
N HIS A 281 -3.04 -13.79 -4.85
CA HIS A 281 -3.73 -14.96 -5.42
C HIS A 281 -5.07 -15.28 -4.73
N ALA A 282 -5.32 -14.74 -3.53
CA ALA A 282 -6.59 -14.91 -2.81
C ALA A 282 -7.65 -13.84 -3.15
N LEU A 283 -7.27 -12.71 -3.76
CA LEU A 283 -8.14 -11.52 -3.87
C LEU A 283 -9.49 -11.83 -4.53
N LEU A 284 -9.50 -12.55 -5.65
CA LEU A 284 -10.72 -12.88 -6.37
C LEU A 284 -11.71 -13.65 -5.49
N GLN A 285 -11.21 -14.63 -4.74
CA GLN A 285 -12.03 -15.46 -3.87
C GLN A 285 -12.56 -14.65 -2.68
N THR A 286 -11.73 -13.79 -2.10
CA THR A 286 -12.15 -12.89 -1.01
C THR A 286 -13.25 -11.94 -1.48
N ARG A 287 -13.05 -11.29 -2.63
CA ARG A 287 -14.03 -10.37 -3.22
C ARG A 287 -15.38 -11.06 -3.48
N ILE A 288 -15.36 -12.28 -4.01
CA ILE A 288 -16.61 -13.02 -4.30
C ILE A 288 -17.30 -13.48 -3.00
N ALA A 289 -16.53 -13.95 -2.03
CA ALA A 289 -17.07 -14.50 -0.79
C ALA A 289 -17.57 -13.41 0.19
N TYR A 290 -16.92 -12.25 0.19
CA TYR A 290 -17.17 -11.13 1.10
C TYR A 290 -17.22 -9.79 0.35
N PRO A 291 -18.20 -9.59 -0.57
CA PRO A 291 -18.27 -8.40 -1.42
C PRO A 291 -18.51 -7.09 -0.65
N GLU A 292 -18.93 -7.18 0.61
CA GLU A 292 -19.07 -6.03 1.52
C GLU A 292 -17.76 -5.57 2.15
N MET A 293 -16.70 -6.40 2.08
CA MET A 293 -15.40 -6.07 2.68
C MET A 293 -14.56 -5.24 1.71
N LYS A 294 -13.94 -4.19 2.24
CA LYS A 294 -12.90 -3.48 1.50
C LYS A 294 -11.63 -4.33 1.40
N LEU A 295 -10.97 -4.26 0.25
CA LEU A 295 -9.69 -4.92 0.02
C LEU A 295 -8.65 -3.85 -0.27
N ILE A 296 -7.49 -3.90 0.37
CA ILE A 296 -6.39 -2.98 0.06
C ILE A 296 -5.11 -3.74 -0.28
N GLN A 297 -4.31 -3.15 -1.15
CA GLN A 297 -2.94 -3.55 -1.36
C GLN A 297 -2.06 -2.76 -0.37
N THR A 298 -1.28 -3.47 0.45
CA THR A 298 -0.62 -2.86 1.62
C THR A 298 0.87 -2.63 1.46
N GLU A 299 1.51 -3.35 0.54
CA GLU A 299 2.96 -3.28 0.30
C GLU A 299 3.30 -3.74 -1.12
N ASN A 300 3.95 -2.86 -1.88
CA ASN A 300 4.42 -3.18 -3.23
C ASN A 300 5.55 -4.19 -3.15
N GLU A 301 5.62 -5.12 -4.11
CA GLU A 301 6.75 -6.04 -4.16
C GLU A 301 8.06 -5.24 -4.31
N CYS A 302 9.04 -5.53 -3.45
CA CYS A 302 10.10 -4.58 -3.17
C CYS A 302 11.27 -4.57 -4.17
N GLY A 303 11.33 -5.53 -5.09
CA GLY A 303 12.42 -5.63 -6.08
C GLY A 303 13.80 -5.91 -5.49
N GLU A 304 14.85 -5.51 -6.22
CA GLU A 304 16.25 -5.82 -5.90
C GLU A 304 17.15 -4.57 -5.86
N GLY A 305 16.57 -3.38 -5.74
CA GLY A 305 17.28 -2.09 -5.74
C GLY A 305 17.77 -1.63 -7.12
N LYS A 306 17.30 -2.26 -8.20
CA LYS A 306 17.65 -1.89 -9.58
C LYS A 306 16.94 -0.63 -10.05
N ASN A 307 15.75 -0.34 -9.50
CA ASN A 307 14.92 0.81 -9.88
C ASN A 307 14.78 0.94 -11.42
N SER A 308 14.50 -0.18 -12.09
CA SER A 308 14.55 -0.27 -13.56
C SER A 308 13.19 -0.02 -14.18
N TRP A 309 13.19 0.33 -15.46
CA TRP A 309 11.95 0.55 -16.22
C TRP A 309 11.12 -0.73 -16.32
N GLU A 310 11.78 -1.86 -16.53
CA GLU A 310 11.14 -3.18 -16.63
C GLU A 310 10.42 -3.55 -15.32
N TYR A 311 10.97 -3.12 -14.19
CA TYR A 311 10.30 -3.31 -12.91
C TYR A 311 9.10 -2.38 -12.73
N ALA A 312 9.15 -1.14 -13.26
CA ALA A 312 7.96 -0.29 -13.29
C ALA A 312 6.85 -0.90 -14.16
N GLU A 313 7.16 -1.48 -15.32
CA GLU A 313 6.16 -2.21 -16.13
C GLU A 313 5.59 -3.41 -15.38
N TYR A 314 6.42 -4.13 -14.62
CA TYR A 314 5.94 -5.17 -13.70
C TYR A 314 4.98 -4.61 -12.66
N VAL A 315 5.30 -3.47 -12.03
CA VAL A 315 4.42 -2.81 -11.04
C VAL A 315 3.11 -2.34 -11.67
N PHE A 316 3.10 -1.86 -12.92
CA PHE A 316 1.84 -1.54 -13.61
C PHE A 316 0.94 -2.79 -13.71
N ASN A 317 1.50 -3.93 -14.12
CA ASN A 317 0.77 -5.19 -14.20
C ASN A 317 0.29 -5.68 -12.81
N LEU A 318 1.07 -5.39 -11.77
CA LEU A 318 0.68 -5.65 -10.40
C LEU A 318 -0.52 -4.79 -9.99
N MET A 319 -0.48 -3.47 -10.25
CA MET A 319 -1.60 -2.55 -10.01
C MET A 319 -2.84 -3.00 -10.80
N TRP A 320 -2.70 -3.36 -12.07
CA TRP A 320 -3.77 -3.94 -12.88
C TRP A 320 -4.41 -5.15 -12.20
N THR A 321 -3.59 -6.09 -11.74
CA THR A 321 -4.06 -7.29 -11.03
C THR A 321 -4.84 -6.94 -9.77
N TYR A 322 -4.32 -6.04 -8.92
CA TYR A 322 -5.00 -5.66 -7.68
C TYR A 322 -6.33 -4.94 -7.95
N PHE A 323 -6.35 -3.94 -8.84
CA PHE A 323 -7.56 -3.17 -9.11
C PHE A 323 -8.65 -4.01 -9.77
N ILE A 324 -8.31 -4.86 -10.76
CA ILE A 324 -9.28 -5.78 -11.37
C ILE A 324 -9.89 -6.73 -10.34
N ASN A 325 -9.13 -7.09 -9.30
CA ASN A 325 -9.61 -7.93 -8.22
C ASN A 325 -10.27 -7.18 -7.05
N GLY A 326 -10.63 -5.90 -7.22
CA GLY A 326 -11.49 -5.19 -6.29
C GLY A 326 -10.78 -4.39 -5.20
N VAL A 327 -9.48 -4.13 -5.35
CA VAL A 327 -8.73 -3.33 -4.37
C VAL A 327 -9.13 -1.85 -4.40
N ASN A 328 -9.31 -1.27 -3.22
CA ASN A 328 -9.70 0.11 -2.96
C ASN A 328 -8.50 1.08 -2.83
N ALA A 329 -7.33 0.61 -2.39
CA ALA A 329 -6.14 1.46 -2.19
C ALA A 329 -4.83 0.73 -2.51
N TYR A 330 -3.81 1.48 -2.91
CA TYR A 330 -2.48 0.96 -3.25
C TYR A 330 -1.38 1.75 -2.57
N THR A 331 -0.50 1.07 -1.82
CA THR A 331 0.59 1.67 -1.06
C THR A 331 1.93 1.10 -1.50
N TYR A 332 2.79 1.98 -1.98
CA TYR A 332 4.17 1.65 -2.32
C TYR A 332 5.00 1.42 -1.05
N TRP A 333 6.01 0.56 -1.12
CA TRP A 333 6.80 0.25 0.07
C TRP A 333 7.73 1.41 0.44
N ASN A 334 8.90 1.54 -0.18
CA ASN A 334 9.83 2.61 0.13
C ASN A 334 9.62 3.84 -0.77
N MET A 335 9.19 4.96 -0.18
CA MET A 335 9.09 6.23 -0.93
C MET A 335 10.48 6.79 -1.26
N VAL A 336 11.37 6.83 -0.28
CA VAL A 336 12.70 7.40 -0.42
C VAL A 336 13.71 6.43 0.20
N LEU A 337 14.83 6.18 -0.47
CA LEU A 337 15.99 5.46 0.10
C LEU A 337 17.29 6.13 -0.34
N GLU A 338 18.37 5.85 0.36
CA GLU A 338 19.71 6.13 -0.14
C GLU A 338 20.07 5.21 -1.32
N GLU A 339 21.12 5.57 -2.06
CA GLU A 339 21.72 4.69 -3.05
C GLU A 339 22.00 3.29 -2.46
N GLU A 340 21.82 2.24 -3.28
CA GLU A 340 21.78 0.82 -2.90
C GLU A 340 20.53 0.37 -2.11
N GLY A 341 19.88 1.24 -1.35
CA GLY A 341 18.59 0.95 -0.70
C GLY A 341 18.57 -0.30 0.19
N ILE A 342 19.64 -0.54 0.95
CA ILE A 342 19.87 -1.78 1.71
C ILE A 342 19.13 -1.74 3.06
N SER A 343 18.28 -2.73 3.30
CA SER A 343 17.68 -3.02 4.62
C SER A 343 18.72 -3.41 5.67
N THR A 344 18.33 -3.39 6.95
CA THR A 344 19.21 -3.77 8.08
C THR A 344 19.74 -5.21 8.03
N TRP A 345 19.18 -6.07 7.17
CA TRP A 345 19.61 -7.46 6.99
C TRP A 345 20.31 -7.72 5.64
N GLY A 346 20.50 -6.70 4.81
CA GLY A 346 21.32 -6.78 3.59
C GLY A 346 20.54 -6.91 2.27
N TRP A 347 19.21 -6.88 2.28
CA TRP A 347 18.42 -6.88 1.04
C TRP A 347 18.30 -5.48 0.47
N LYS A 348 18.69 -5.32 -0.80
CA LYS A 348 18.46 -4.12 -1.60
C LYS A 348 17.03 -4.10 -2.12
N GLN A 349 16.33 -2.99 -1.95
CA GLN A 349 14.98 -2.82 -2.49
C GLN A 349 14.87 -1.55 -3.33
N ASN A 350 13.89 -1.54 -4.21
CA ASN A 350 13.54 -0.37 -5.01
C ASN A 350 12.90 0.72 -4.13
N SER A 351 12.91 1.94 -4.66
CA SER A 351 12.31 3.12 -4.04
C SER A 351 11.80 4.06 -5.11
N LEU A 352 10.78 4.85 -4.81
CA LEU A 352 10.32 5.88 -5.75
C LEU A 352 11.41 6.92 -5.99
N ILE A 353 12.18 7.26 -4.95
CA ILE A 353 13.18 8.32 -4.99
C ILE A 353 14.47 7.83 -4.32
N THR A 354 15.60 8.03 -4.99
CA THR A 354 16.93 7.76 -4.46
C THR A 354 17.65 9.04 -4.05
N VAL A 355 18.15 9.08 -2.83
CA VAL A 355 19.15 10.05 -2.37
C VAL A 355 20.53 9.54 -2.74
N THR A 356 21.23 10.26 -3.62
CA THR A 356 22.56 9.86 -4.12
C THR A 356 23.66 10.13 -3.09
N LYS A 357 24.83 9.51 -3.26
CA LYS A 357 26.00 9.76 -2.40
C LYS A 357 26.46 11.21 -2.37
N ASP A 358 26.18 11.97 -3.44
CA ASP A 358 26.50 13.40 -3.54
C ASP A 358 25.40 14.29 -2.93
N ASN A 359 24.47 13.70 -2.17
CA ASN A 359 23.30 14.35 -1.57
C ASN A 359 22.41 15.05 -2.61
N ASP A 360 22.24 14.41 -3.77
CA ASP A 360 21.26 14.78 -4.79
C ASP A 360 20.06 13.83 -4.79
N VAL A 361 19.02 14.17 -5.56
CA VAL A 361 17.77 13.42 -5.62
C VAL A 361 17.56 12.88 -7.03
N LYS A 362 17.25 11.59 -7.14
CA LYS A 362 16.87 10.93 -8.39
C LYS A 362 15.48 10.32 -8.25
N TYR A 363 14.58 10.67 -9.17
CA TYR A 363 13.26 10.04 -9.29
C TYR A 363 13.36 8.80 -10.17
N ASN A 364 12.90 7.67 -9.67
CA ASN A 364 12.97 6.38 -10.34
C ASN A 364 11.71 6.12 -11.19
N PRO A 365 11.74 5.18 -12.15
CA PRO A 365 10.59 4.89 -13.02
C PRO A 365 9.27 4.64 -12.26
N GLU A 366 9.33 3.94 -11.13
CA GLU A 366 8.16 3.67 -10.28
C GLU A 366 7.54 4.94 -9.67
N TYR A 367 8.29 6.03 -9.47
CA TYR A 367 7.72 7.32 -9.05
C TYR A 367 6.76 7.87 -10.10
N TYR A 368 7.17 7.88 -11.36
CA TYR A 368 6.33 8.38 -12.45
C TYR A 368 5.10 7.50 -12.63
N LEU A 369 5.26 6.17 -12.56
CA LEU A 369 4.14 5.24 -12.55
C LEU A 369 3.15 5.53 -11.42
N MET A 370 3.63 5.65 -10.18
CA MET A 370 2.75 5.99 -9.05
C MET A 370 2.05 7.32 -9.28
N ARG A 371 2.73 8.33 -9.85
CA ARG A 371 2.14 9.63 -10.17
C ARG A 371 1.05 9.54 -11.23
N HIS A 372 1.21 8.71 -12.26
CA HIS A 372 0.18 8.45 -13.27
C HIS A 372 -1.14 8.01 -12.61
N PHE A 373 -1.09 7.16 -11.60
CA PHE A 373 -2.31 6.78 -10.89
C PHE A 373 -2.77 7.85 -9.89
N SER A 374 -1.90 8.19 -8.94
CA SER A 374 -2.24 8.96 -7.73
C SER A 374 -2.63 10.42 -7.97
N LYS A 375 -2.04 11.08 -8.99
CA LYS A 375 -2.40 12.45 -9.35
C LYS A 375 -3.80 12.53 -9.97
N TYR A 376 -4.12 11.61 -10.86
CA TYR A 376 -5.28 11.74 -11.75
C TYR A 376 -6.52 10.98 -11.24
N ILE A 377 -6.34 9.89 -10.50
CA ILE A 377 -7.43 9.14 -9.86
C ILE A 377 -7.67 9.72 -8.46
N LYS A 378 -8.77 10.45 -8.30
CA LYS A 378 -9.11 11.14 -7.05
C LYS A 378 -9.72 10.18 -6.04
N GLN A 379 -9.56 10.49 -4.76
CA GLN A 379 -10.28 9.79 -3.70
C GLN A 379 -11.80 9.83 -3.98
N GLY A 380 -12.46 8.68 -3.86
CA GLY A 380 -13.86 8.50 -4.21
C GLY A 380 -14.11 8.19 -5.70
N ALA A 381 -13.07 8.12 -6.54
CA ALA A 381 -13.22 7.66 -7.91
C ALA A 381 -13.78 6.23 -7.94
N THR A 382 -14.61 5.93 -8.93
CA THR A 382 -15.18 4.59 -9.12
C THR A 382 -14.45 3.91 -10.26
N MET A 383 -13.93 2.70 -10.03
CA MET A 383 -13.35 1.90 -11.10
C MET A 383 -14.43 1.49 -12.09
N LYS A 384 -14.17 1.66 -13.39
CA LYS A 384 -15.11 1.36 -14.48
C LYS A 384 -14.63 0.14 -15.26
N GLY A 385 -15.58 -0.68 -15.71
CA GLY A 385 -15.26 -1.80 -16.58
C GLY A 385 -14.90 -1.36 -17.99
N LEU A 386 -13.89 -2.01 -18.56
CA LEU A 386 -13.44 -1.82 -19.94
C LEU A 386 -13.73 -3.05 -20.79
N LYS A 387 -13.94 -2.83 -22.08
CA LYS A 387 -13.95 -3.86 -23.12
C LYS A 387 -13.13 -3.36 -24.33
N GLY A 388 -12.59 -4.30 -25.09
CA GLY A 388 -11.69 -4.01 -26.21
C GLY A 388 -10.47 -4.91 -26.20
N ASP A 389 -9.75 -4.95 -27.32
CA ASP A 389 -8.58 -5.80 -27.54
C ASP A 389 -7.32 -5.31 -26.80
N PHE A 390 -7.33 -4.09 -26.24
CA PHE A 390 -6.27 -3.52 -25.41
C PHE A 390 -6.58 -3.50 -23.91
N ALA A 391 -7.75 -4.02 -23.48
CA ALA A 391 -8.24 -3.83 -22.10
C ALA A 391 -7.36 -4.52 -21.03
N GLY A 392 -6.57 -5.53 -21.43
CA GLY A 392 -5.60 -6.19 -20.56
C GLY A 392 -4.41 -5.31 -20.14
N ASN A 393 -4.18 -4.19 -20.83
CA ASN A 393 -3.11 -3.23 -20.53
C ASN A 393 -3.65 -1.88 -20.04
N ALA A 394 -4.92 -1.85 -19.60
CA ALA A 394 -5.62 -0.61 -19.28
C ALA A 394 -6.50 -0.72 -18.03
N LEU A 395 -6.70 0.40 -17.34
CA LEU A 395 -7.67 0.57 -16.26
C LEU A 395 -8.41 1.89 -16.45
N ALA A 396 -9.71 1.92 -16.17
CA ALA A 396 -10.51 3.14 -16.25
C ALA A 396 -11.17 3.48 -14.91
N PHE A 397 -11.27 4.78 -14.63
CA PHE A 397 -11.84 5.32 -13.41
C PHE A 397 -12.69 6.54 -13.75
N GLU A 398 -13.76 6.75 -12.99
CA GLU A 398 -14.59 7.95 -13.04
C GLU A 398 -14.44 8.70 -11.71
N ASN A 399 -13.89 9.91 -11.76
CA ASN A 399 -13.71 10.74 -10.59
C ASN A 399 -15.05 11.31 -10.08
N PRO A 400 -15.14 11.75 -8.82
CA PRO A 400 -16.36 12.36 -8.27
C PRO A 400 -16.83 13.63 -9.00
N ASP A 401 -15.92 14.32 -9.71
CA ASP A 401 -16.23 15.48 -10.55
C ASP A 401 -16.78 15.10 -11.94
N GLY A 402 -16.87 13.80 -12.25
CA GLY A 402 -17.35 13.25 -13.51
C GLY A 402 -16.27 13.14 -14.61
N SER A 403 -15.01 13.51 -14.33
CA SER A 403 -13.91 13.26 -15.27
C SER A 403 -13.60 11.77 -15.36
N VAL A 404 -13.26 11.29 -16.56
CA VAL A 404 -12.89 9.88 -16.79
C VAL A 404 -11.39 9.80 -17.02
N VAL A 405 -10.74 8.91 -16.28
CA VAL A 405 -9.29 8.66 -16.35
C VAL A 405 -9.07 7.27 -16.92
N LEU A 406 -8.24 7.18 -17.95
CA LEU A 406 -7.78 5.92 -18.54
C LEU A 406 -6.26 5.80 -18.34
N GLU A 407 -5.84 4.82 -17.56
CA GLU A 407 -4.45 4.42 -17.37
C GLU A 407 -4.08 3.31 -18.34
N LEU A 408 -2.93 3.44 -19.00
CA LEU A 408 -2.48 2.56 -20.08
C LEU A 408 -0.98 2.26 -19.97
N LEU A 409 -0.63 1.00 -20.18
CA LEU A 409 0.74 0.57 -20.47
C LEU A 409 0.84 0.17 -21.94
N ASN A 410 1.83 0.69 -22.66
CA ASN A 410 2.29 0.04 -23.89
C ASN A 410 3.50 -0.86 -23.54
N PRO A 411 3.34 -2.19 -23.47
CA PRO A 411 4.44 -3.10 -23.15
C PRO A 411 5.26 -3.53 -24.38
N PHE A 412 4.93 -3.00 -25.57
CA PHE A 412 5.52 -3.45 -26.83
C PHE A 412 6.68 -2.53 -27.26
N ASP A 413 7.55 -3.08 -28.12
CA ASP A 413 8.65 -2.35 -28.77
C ASP A 413 8.17 -1.36 -29.86
N GLU A 414 6.88 -1.40 -30.22
CA GLU A 414 6.30 -0.64 -31.32
C GLU A 414 5.29 0.41 -30.81
N LEU A 415 5.22 1.52 -31.53
CA LEU A 415 4.18 2.54 -31.34
C LEU A 415 2.79 1.90 -31.52
N GLN A 416 1.89 2.11 -30.58
CA GLN A 416 0.50 1.65 -30.70
C GLN A 416 -0.43 2.87 -30.89
N GLU A 417 -1.41 2.72 -31.77
CA GLU A 417 -2.49 3.71 -31.94
C GLU A 417 -3.75 3.18 -31.27
N VAL A 418 -4.24 3.88 -30.26
CA VAL A 418 -5.37 3.47 -29.42
C VAL A 418 -6.50 4.50 -29.53
N THR A 419 -7.74 4.01 -29.58
CA THR A 419 -8.95 4.82 -29.48
C THR A 419 -9.65 4.53 -28.17
N PHE A 420 -9.99 5.57 -27.41
CA PHE A 420 -10.89 5.46 -26.26
C PHE A 420 -12.25 6.10 -26.59
N SER A 421 -13.30 5.27 -26.59
CA SER A 421 -14.68 5.70 -26.77
C SER A 421 -15.36 5.87 -25.43
N VAL A 422 -15.73 7.11 -25.11
CA VAL A 422 -16.35 7.47 -23.83
C VAL A 422 -17.35 8.61 -24.02
N ASN A 423 -18.51 8.52 -23.35
CA ASN A 423 -19.56 9.55 -23.43
C ASN A 423 -20.05 9.87 -24.86
N GLY A 424 -19.92 8.93 -25.80
CA GLY A 424 -20.31 9.11 -27.21
C GLY A 424 -19.29 9.90 -28.05
N GLU A 425 -18.11 10.17 -27.50
CA GLU A 425 -16.98 10.80 -28.19
C GLU A 425 -15.82 9.79 -28.30
N ASP A 426 -15.04 9.89 -29.37
CA ASP A 426 -13.87 9.03 -29.63
C ASP A 426 -12.60 9.86 -29.54
N TYR A 427 -11.60 9.36 -28.82
CA TYR A 427 -10.28 9.98 -28.69
C TYR A 427 -9.21 9.01 -29.19
N SER A 428 -8.57 9.33 -30.31
CA SER A 428 -7.53 8.50 -30.92
C SER A 428 -6.15 9.13 -30.72
N PHE A 429 -5.19 8.35 -30.23
CA PHE A 429 -3.85 8.84 -29.88
C PHE A 429 -2.80 7.73 -29.96
N ASN A 430 -1.54 8.16 -30.08
CA ASN A 430 -0.40 7.25 -30.11
C ASN A 430 0.21 7.11 -28.71
N ILE A 431 0.57 5.88 -28.36
CA ILE A 431 1.33 5.57 -27.14
C ILE A 431 2.67 4.95 -27.52
N HIS A 432 3.77 5.53 -27.03
CA HIS A 432 5.13 5.13 -27.39
C HIS A 432 5.49 3.74 -26.86
N PRO A 433 6.47 3.04 -27.45
CA PRO A 433 6.99 1.79 -26.90
C PRO A 433 7.35 1.92 -25.42
N HIS A 434 7.07 0.88 -24.62
CA HIS A 434 7.45 0.84 -23.21
C HIS A 434 7.09 2.12 -22.45
N SER A 435 5.81 2.51 -22.46
CA SER A 435 5.34 3.79 -21.90
C SER A 435 4.13 3.66 -20.99
N PHE A 436 4.07 4.53 -19.98
CA PHE A 436 2.90 4.75 -19.13
C PHE A 436 2.12 5.96 -19.63
N ASN A 437 0.81 5.84 -19.74
CA ASN A 437 -0.03 6.88 -20.31
C ASN A 437 -1.30 7.07 -19.48
N THR A 438 -1.62 8.32 -19.18
CA THR A 438 -2.90 8.72 -18.56
C THR A 438 -3.65 9.60 -19.54
N LEU A 439 -4.87 9.22 -19.91
CA LEU A 439 -5.82 10.08 -20.60
C LEU A 439 -6.89 10.56 -19.62
N VAL A 440 -7.04 11.88 -19.49
CA VAL A 440 -8.12 12.51 -18.70
C VAL A 440 -9.11 13.17 -19.63
N VAL A 441 -10.39 12.79 -19.54
CA VAL A 441 -11.51 13.25 -20.39
C VAL A 441 -12.54 14.06 -19.61
#